data_AF-A0A924DKB2-F1
#
_entry.id   AF-A0A924DKB2-F1
#
_cell.length_a   1.000
_cell.length_b   1.000
_cell.length_c   1.000
_cell.angle_alpha   90.00
_cell.angle_beta   90.00
_cell.angle_gamma   90.00
#
_symmetry.space_group_name_H-M   'P 1'
#
loop_
_entity.id
_entity.type
_entity.pdbx_description
1 polymer ?
#
loop_
_entity_poly.entity_id
_entity_poly.type
_entity_poly.pdbx_seq_one_letter_code
_entity_poly.pdbx_strand_id
1 'polypeptide(L)'
;MKIKSLLAKPFANYIYRQIKKGMTTAVADQLKILNQLLKTGQKTQFGKDHNFATIKAYEDFKKQVPVRDYEAFKPYIQKIKEGRHNVLWKGVPLYFAKTSGTTSGVKYIPITKDSIPNHINTARNALLCYMNETGNTKFAAGKLIFLSGSPVLERVGGIPTGRLSGIVNHHVPKYLRNNQLPSYETNCIDDWEQKLEKIVDETINENMTLISGIPPWMQMYFDRLIEKTGKKIGELFPNFSVMIQGGVNFEPYKAKLTESIGRNIDTIEVFPASEGFFAFQDTQKELGMLLNTDSGILFEFIPVAEIQNENPTRLMLNDVQVGENYALIISSNAGLWAYNIGDTVKFLSTDPYRLIVSGRTKQFISAFGEHV
;
A
#
# COMPACT_ATOMS: atom_id res chain seq x y z
N MET A 1 -3.53 27.73 -12.88
CA MET A 1 -4.42 26.81 -12.12
C MET A 1 -5.64 26.31 -12.91
N LYS A 2 -6.33 27.12 -13.74
CA LYS A 2 -7.53 26.69 -14.51
C LYS A 2 -7.33 25.54 -15.51
N ILE A 3 -6.12 25.38 -16.08
CA ILE A 3 -5.85 24.30 -17.07
C ILE A 3 -5.65 22.93 -16.37
N LYS A 4 -5.12 22.90 -15.14
CA LYS A 4 -4.88 21.66 -14.38
C LYS A 4 -6.18 20.95 -13.99
N SER A 5 -7.23 21.70 -13.62
CA SER A 5 -8.55 21.11 -13.33
C SER A 5 -9.31 20.70 -14.60
N LEU A 6 -9.05 21.36 -15.73
CA LEU A 6 -9.72 21.06 -17.01
C LEU A 6 -9.32 19.69 -17.56
N LEU A 7 -8.04 19.32 -17.44
CA LEU A 7 -7.52 18.01 -17.88
C LEU A 7 -7.66 16.90 -16.83
N ALA A 8 -7.85 17.27 -15.55
CA ALA A 8 -8.02 16.29 -14.47
C ALA A 8 -9.30 15.46 -14.65
N LYS A 9 -10.42 16.07 -15.05
CA LYS A 9 -11.70 15.36 -15.21
C LYS A 9 -11.69 14.33 -16.35
N PRO A 10 -11.26 14.66 -17.59
CA PRO A 10 -11.15 13.66 -18.66
C PRO A 10 -10.21 12.51 -18.30
N PHE A 11 -9.07 12.82 -17.67
CA PHE A 11 -8.11 11.79 -17.25
C PHE A 11 -8.67 10.91 -16.12
N ALA A 12 -9.34 11.49 -15.13
CA ALA A 12 -10.01 10.75 -14.06
C ALA A 12 -11.10 9.83 -14.62
N ASN A 13 -11.93 10.31 -15.54
CA ASN A 13 -12.95 9.50 -16.20
C ASN A 13 -12.35 8.37 -17.06
N TYR A 14 -11.24 8.62 -17.76
CA TYR A 14 -10.53 7.58 -18.50
C TYR A 14 -10.04 6.46 -17.57
N ILE A 15 -9.35 6.81 -16.49
CA ILE A 15 -8.85 5.84 -15.50
C ILE A 15 -9.99 5.11 -14.80
N TYR A 16 -11.04 5.83 -14.40
CA TYR A 16 -12.23 5.23 -13.79
C TYR A 16 -12.87 4.18 -14.70
N ARG A 17 -13.00 4.46 -16.01
CA ARG A 17 -13.52 3.50 -16.99
C ARG A 17 -12.63 2.26 -17.14
N GLN A 18 -11.31 2.44 -17.09
CA GLN A 18 -10.38 1.30 -17.10
C GLN A 18 -10.57 0.41 -15.87
N ILE A 19 -10.69 1.00 -14.69
CA ILE A 19 -10.91 0.27 -13.43
C ILE A 19 -12.26 -0.45 -13.48
N LYS A 20 -13.33 0.23 -13.91
CA LYS A 20 -14.66 -0.38 -14.11
C LYS A 20 -14.62 -1.57 -15.07
N LYS A 21 -13.81 -1.50 -16.13
CA LYS A 21 -13.61 -2.63 -17.03
C LYS A 21 -12.86 -3.77 -16.33
N GLY A 22 -11.77 -3.45 -15.61
CA GLY A 22 -10.96 -4.44 -14.89
C GLY A 22 -11.72 -5.21 -13.80
N MET A 23 -12.74 -4.59 -13.19
CA MET A 23 -13.65 -5.27 -12.25
C MET A 23 -14.26 -6.55 -12.82
N THR A 24 -14.57 -6.55 -14.13
CA THR A 24 -15.23 -7.68 -14.81
C THR A 24 -14.25 -8.77 -15.25
N THR A 25 -12.94 -8.50 -15.23
CA THR A 25 -11.89 -9.42 -15.72
C THR A 25 -10.97 -9.93 -14.62
N ALA A 26 -11.27 -9.64 -13.35
CA ALA A 26 -10.42 -9.90 -12.18
C ALA A 26 -9.77 -11.29 -12.17
N VAL A 27 -10.54 -12.37 -12.33
CA VAL A 27 -10.02 -13.75 -12.33
C VAL A 27 -9.11 -14.01 -13.54
N ALA A 28 -9.49 -13.52 -14.72
CA ALA A 28 -8.68 -13.67 -15.94
C ALA A 28 -7.35 -12.90 -15.83
N ASP A 29 -7.38 -11.72 -15.22
CA ASP A 29 -6.19 -10.90 -14.97
C ASP A 29 -5.22 -11.60 -14.01
N GLN A 30 -5.74 -12.27 -12.97
CA GLN A 30 -4.93 -13.06 -12.03
C GLN A 30 -4.25 -14.26 -12.71
N LEU A 31 -4.96 -14.99 -13.58
CA LEU A 31 -4.36 -16.08 -14.36
C LEU A 31 -3.29 -15.57 -15.35
N LYS A 32 -3.54 -14.42 -15.98
CA LYS A 32 -2.58 -13.76 -16.86
C LYS A 32 -1.33 -13.34 -16.08
N ILE A 33 -1.49 -12.77 -14.88
CA ILE A 33 -0.38 -12.41 -14.01
C ILE A 33 0.43 -13.64 -13.62
N LEU A 34 -0.20 -14.73 -13.17
CA LEU A 34 0.51 -15.98 -12.86
C LEU A 34 1.41 -16.42 -14.03
N ASN A 35 0.87 -16.45 -15.24
CA ASN A 35 1.65 -16.82 -16.43
C ASN A 35 2.83 -15.87 -16.70
N GLN A 36 2.63 -14.56 -16.54
CA GLN A 36 3.70 -13.56 -16.71
C GLN A 36 4.78 -13.69 -15.64
N LEU A 37 4.38 -13.93 -14.39
CA LEU A 37 5.27 -14.18 -13.28
C LEU A 37 6.12 -15.40 -13.56
N LEU A 38 5.51 -16.56 -13.84
CA LEU A 38 6.22 -17.82 -14.12
C LEU A 38 7.20 -17.68 -15.30
N LYS A 39 6.76 -17.07 -16.41
CA LYS A 39 7.60 -16.85 -17.60
C LYS A 39 8.87 -16.06 -17.30
N THR A 40 8.79 -15.09 -16.39
CA THR A 40 9.95 -14.28 -15.98
C THR A 40 10.75 -14.99 -14.89
N GLY A 41 10.05 -15.52 -13.89
CA GLY A 41 10.59 -16.20 -12.72
C GLY A 41 11.39 -17.46 -13.05
N GLN A 42 11.04 -18.19 -14.12
CA GLN A 42 11.77 -19.42 -14.49
C GLN A 42 13.26 -19.19 -14.79
N LYS A 43 13.66 -17.96 -15.09
CA LYS A 43 15.06 -17.58 -15.36
C LYS A 43 15.84 -17.20 -14.10
N THR A 44 15.18 -17.10 -12.95
CA THR A 44 15.80 -16.71 -11.68
C THR A 44 16.33 -17.92 -10.92
N GLN A 45 17.17 -17.70 -9.91
CA GLN A 45 17.61 -18.76 -9.01
C GLN A 45 16.40 -19.42 -8.32
N PHE A 46 15.47 -18.62 -7.80
CA PHE A 46 14.27 -19.14 -7.16
C PHE A 46 13.45 -20.02 -8.11
N GLY A 47 13.26 -19.61 -9.37
CA GLY A 47 12.52 -20.40 -10.35
C GLY A 47 13.21 -21.72 -10.71
N LYS A 48 14.55 -21.76 -10.69
CA LYS A 48 15.32 -23.01 -10.86
C LYS A 48 15.17 -23.94 -9.66
N ASP A 49 15.29 -23.40 -8.45
CA ASP A 49 15.17 -24.16 -7.20
C ASP A 49 13.78 -24.81 -7.05
N HIS A 50 12.76 -24.23 -7.71
CA HIS A 50 11.37 -24.69 -7.66
C HIS A 50 10.85 -25.18 -9.02
N ASN A 51 11.73 -25.51 -9.98
CA ASN A 51 11.37 -26.13 -11.25
C ASN A 51 10.27 -25.42 -12.08
N PHE A 52 10.26 -24.08 -12.09
CA PHE A 52 9.21 -23.28 -12.75
C PHE A 52 9.00 -23.61 -14.23
N ALA A 53 10.03 -24.10 -14.92
CA ALA A 53 9.93 -24.56 -16.31
C ALA A 53 8.92 -25.71 -16.52
N THR A 54 8.55 -26.42 -15.44
CA THR A 54 7.61 -27.55 -15.47
C THR A 54 6.18 -27.16 -15.13
N ILE A 55 5.95 -25.95 -14.61
CA ILE A 55 4.65 -25.47 -14.17
C ILE A 55 3.80 -25.11 -15.39
N LYS A 56 2.66 -25.79 -15.57
CA LYS A 56 1.73 -25.54 -16.69
C LYS A 56 0.40 -24.96 -16.23
N ALA A 57 0.03 -25.19 -14.97
CA ALA A 57 -1.20 -24.71 -14.38
C ALA A 57 -1.00 -24.22 -12.93
N TYR A 58 -2.02 -23.56 -12.39
CA TYR A 58 -2.03 -23.09 -11.01
C TYR A 58 -1.77 -24.21 -10.00
N GLU A 59 -2.35 -25.39 -10.20
CA GLU A 59 -2.14 -26.54 -9.31
C GLU A 59 -0.68 -27.02 -9.27
N ASP A 60 0.04 -26.92 -10.39
CA ASP A 60 1.48 -27.23 -10.43
C ASP A 60 2.25 -26.19 -9.60
N PHE A 61 1.90 -24.90 -9.75
CA PHE A 61 2.51 -23.82 -8.99
C PHE A 61 2.30 -23.98 -7.49
N LYS A 62 1.06 -24.27 -7.07
CA LYS A 62 0.70 -24.50 -5.67
C LYS A 62 1.49 -25.67 -5.06
N LYS A 63 1.72 -26.75 -5.81
CA LYS A 63 2.52 -27.91 -5.38
C LYS A 63 4.02 -27.60 -5.28
N GLN A 64 4.56 -26.85 -6.24
CA GLN A 64 6.00 -26.57 -6.31
C GLN A 64 6.44 -25.42 -5.41
N VAL A 65 5.53 -24.49 -5.09
CA VAL A 65 5.85 -23.26 -4.36
C VAL A 65 5.03 -23.21 -3.08
N PRO A 66 5.52 -23.78 -1.96
CA PRO A 66 4.84 -23.71 -0.68
C PRO A 66 4.81 -22.28 -0.14
N VAL A 67 3.84 -22.01 0.72
CA VAL A 67 3.69 -20.71 1.39
C VAL A 67 4.88 -20.45 2.31
N ARG A 68 5.37 -19.21 2.32
CA ARG A 68 6.57 -18.81 3.05
C ARG A 68 6.39 -17.48 3.74
N ASP A 69 7.07 -17.32 4.87
CA ASP A 69 7.28 -16.02 5.49
C ASP A 69 8.66 -15.45 5.12
N TYR A 70 9.00 -14.32 5.71
CA TYR A 70 10.26 -13.64 5.45
C TYR A 70 11.51 -14.47 5.79
N GLU A 71 11.47 -15.30 6.83
CA GLU A 71 12.66 -16.04 7.27
C GLU A 71 13.06 -17.07 6.20
N ALA A 72 12.08 -17.69 5.54
CA ALA A 72 12.33 -18.57 4.40
C ALA A 72 12.89 -17.84 3.16
N PHE A 73 12.64 -16.53 3.01
CA PHE A 73 13.21 -15.71 1.94
C PHE A 73 14.59 -15.14 2.27
N LYS A 74 14.95 -15.06 3.55
CA LYS A 74 16.21 -14.46 4.03
C LYS A 74 17.47 -14.96 3.30
N PRO A 75 17.63 -16.27 2.99
CA PRO A 75 18.79 -16.74 2.22
C PRO A 75 18.87 -16.14 0.79
N TYR A 76 17.73 -15.96 0.13
CA TYR A 76 17.68 -15.33 -1.19
C TYR A 76 17.95 -13.82 -1.11
N ILE A 77 17.41 -13.15 -0.10
CA ILE A 77 17.68 -11.74 0.16
C ILE A 77 19.17 -11.52 0.43
N GLN A 78 19.83 -12.41 1.18
CA GLN A 78 21.26 -12.32 1.45
C GLN A 78 22.09 -12.45 0.16
N LYS A 79 21.75 -13.39 -0.73
CA LYS A 79 22.36 -13.50 -2.06
C LYS A 79 22.22 -12.20 -2.88
N ILE A 80 21.06 -11.53 -2.80
CA ILE A 80 20.88 -10.23 -3.47
C ILE A 80 21.78 -9.16 -2.84
N LYS A 81 21.88 -9.13 -1.51
CA LYS A 81 22.77 -8.19 -0.79
C LYS A 81 24.25 -8.42 -1.07
N GLU A 82 24.64 -9.63 -1.45
CA GLU A 82 25.98 -9.96 -1.98
C GLU A 82 26.20 -9.46 -3.42
N GLY A 83 25.20 -8.83 -4.04
CA GLY A 83 25.27 -8.32 -5.41
C GLY A 83 24.87 -9.34 -6.48
N ARG A 84 24.29 -10.50 -6.12
CA ARG A 84 23.86 -11.48 -7.12
C ARG A 84 22.61 -11.00 -7.87
N HIS A 85 22.65 -11.16 -9.18
CA HIS A 85 21.54 -10.84 -10.09
C HIS A 85 20.62 -12.04 -10.28
N ASN A 86 19.38 -11.78 -10.69
CA ASN A 86 18.39 -12.79 -11.07
C ASN A 86 18.11 -13.81 -9.95
N VAL A 87 18.07 -13.38 -8.69
CA VAL A 87 17.85 -14.29 -7.57
C VAL A 87 16.36 -14.58 -7.38
N LEU A 88 15.58 -13.54 -7.05
CA LEU A 88 14.13 -13.64 -6.82
C LEU A 88 13.30 -13.11 -8.00
N TRP A 89 13.81 -12.10 -8.68
CA TRP A 89 13.26 -11.50 -9.90
C TRP A 89 14.40 -11.16 -10.87
N LYS A 90 14.09 -10.82 -12.12
CA LYS A 90 15.12 -10.44 -13.12
C LYS A 90 15.92 -9.21 -12.64
N GLY A 91 17.23 -9.23 -12.88
CA GLY A 91 18.15 -8.18 -12.46
C GLY A 91 18.33 -8.11 -10.94
N VAL A 92 18.48 -6.90 -10.42
CA VAL A 92 18.50 -6.61 -8.97
C VAL A 92 17.31 -5.70 -8.62
N PRO A 93 16.81 -5.74 -7.38
CA PRO A 93 15.79 -4.79 -6.92
C PRO A 93 16.23 -3.34 -7.14
N LEU A 94 15.26 -2.48 -7.46
CA LEU A 94 15.47 -1.03 -7.54
C LEU A 94 15.64 -0.42 -6.15
N TYR A 95 14.90 -0.94 -5.16
CA TYR A 95 15.00 -0.58 -3.76
C TYR A 95 14.86 -1.81 -2.85
N PHE A 96 15.30 -1.68 -1.61
CA PHE A 96 14.75 -2.45 -0.50
C PHE A 96 13.87 -1.57 0.38
N ALA A 97 12.63 -1.97 0.57
CA ALA A 97 11.81 -1.43 1.65
C ALA A 97 12.16 -2.13 2.96
N LYS A 98 12.57 -1.35 3.96
CA LYS A 98 12.82 -1.86 5.31
C LYS A 98 11.56 -1.80 6.16
N THR A 99 11.22 -2.91 6.80
CA THR A 99 10.14 -2.97 7.79
C THR A 99 10.67 -3.48 9.12
N SER A 100 10.17 -2.89 10.20
CA SER A 100 10.36 -3.40 11.55
C SER A 100 9.42 -4.58 11.75
N GLY A 101 9.93 -5.79 11.95
CA GLY A 101 9.08 -6.88 12.40
C GLY A 101 9.52 -8.27 12.01
N THR A 102 10.52 -8.81 12.71
CA THR A 102 10.48 -10.20 13.21
C THR A 102 11.27 -10.28 14.52
N THR A 103 11.19 -11.42 15.19
CA THR A 103 12.15 -11.88 16.20
C THR A 103 13.62 -11.85 15.73
N SER A 104 13.86 -11.71 14.42
CA SER A 104 15.17 -11.83 13.76
C SER A 104 15.75 -10.51 13.21
N GLY A 105 15.10 -9.37 13.48
CA GLY A 105 15.57 -8.03 13.08
C GLY A 105 14.82 -7.40 11.90
N VAL A 106 15.53 -6.57 11.12
CA VAL A 106 14.96 -5.79 10.01
C VAL A 106 14.67 -6.68 8.80
N LYS A 107 13.45 -6.59 8.26
CA LYS A 107 13.11 -7.21 6.97
C LYS A 107 13.50 -6.30 5.81
N TYR A 108 14.00 -6.88 4.73
CA TYR A 108 14.33 -6.19 3.48
C TYR A 108 13.44 -6.73 2.36
N ILE A 109 12.37 -6.00 2.06
CA ILE A 109 11.40 -6.37 1.04
C ILE A 109 11.84 -5.77 -0.31
N PRO A 110 12.08 -6.58 -1.36
CA PRO A 110 12.52 -6.08 -2.64
C PRO A 110 11.41 -5.26 -3.32
N ILE A 111 11.78 -4.14 -3.94
CA ILE A 111 10.93 -3.38 -4.87
C ILE A 111 11.67 -3.33 -6.19
N THR A 112 11.05 -3.79 -7.27
CA THR A 112 11.67 -3.87 -8.60
C THR A 112 11.18 -2.72 -9.48
N LYS A 113 11.86 -2.54 -10.64
CA LYS A 113 11.38 -1.63 -11.69
C LYS A 113 9.97 -2.01 -12.19
N ASP A 114 9.61 -3.29 -12.15
CA ASP A 114 8.31 -3.76 -12.61
C ASP A 114 7.22 -3.60 -11.53
N SER A 115 7.59 -3.59 -10.24
CA SER A 115 6.62 -3.46 -9.13
C SER A 115 6.36 -2.02 -8.71
N ILE A 116 7.28 -1.07 -8.96
CA ILE A 116 7.07 0.34 -8.56
C ILE A 116 5.78 0.97 -9.15
N PRO A 117 5.33 0.67 -10.38
CA PRO A 117 4.07 1.21 -10.88
C PRO A 117 2.85 0.77 -10.07
N ASN A 118 2.87 -0.41 -9.42
CA ASN A 118 1.79 -0.85 -8.55
C ASN A 118 1.60 0.13 -7.38
N HIS A 119 2.67 0.56 -6.70
CA HIS A 119 2.53 1.53 -5.61
C HIS A 119 2.02 2.89 -6.09
N ILE A 120 2.63 3.42 -7.16
CA ILE A 120 2.39 4.80 -7.60
C ILE A 120 1.05 4.95 -8.33
N ASN A 121 0.75 4.04 -9.25
CA ASN A 121 -0.50 4.13 -10.02
C ASN A 121 -1.71 3.84 -9.16
N THR A 122 -1.63 2.92 -8.18
CA THR A 122 -2.77 2.58 -7.34
C THR A 122 -3.16 3.74 -6.43
N ALA A 123 -2.19 4.39 -5.79
CA ALA A 123 -2.44 5.61 -4.99
C ALA A 123 -3.08 6.72 -5.84
N ARG A 124 -2.55 6.94 -7.06
CA ARG A 124 -3.11 7.89 -8.02
C ARG A 124 -4.54 7.51 -8.41
N ASN A 125 -4.79 6.25 -8.70
CA ASN A 125 -6.08 5.74 -9.16
C ASN A 125 -7.17 5.93 -8.09
N ALA A 126 -6.84 5.72 -6.80
CA ALA A 126 -7.77 6.00 -5.69
C ALA A 126 -8.27 7.46 -5.71
N LEU A 127 -7.34 8.42 -5.83
CA LEU A 127 -7.67 9.84 -5.95
C LEU A 127 -8.49 10.17 -7.21
N LEU A 128 -8.16 9.55 -8.34
CA LEU A 128 -8.86 9.78 -9.61
C LEU A 128 -10.28 9.19 -9.60
N CYS A 129 -10.49 8.02 -8.99
CA CYS A 129 -11.82 7.47 -8.79
C CYS A 129 -12.69 8.41 -7.94
N TYR A 130 -12.15 8.88 -6.81
CA TYR A 130 -12.82 9.86 -5.98
C TYR A 130 -13.17 11.14 -6.74
N MET A 131 -12.20 11.75 -7.44
CA MET A 131 -12.44 12.96 -8.25
C MET A 131 -13.54 12.74 -9.31
N ASN A 132 -13.57 11.56 -9.93
CA ASN A 132 -14.56 11.22 -10.94
C ASN A 132 -15.96 11.02 -10.35
N GLU A 133 -16.07 10.32 -9.22
CA GLU A 133 -17.36 10.02 -8.60
C GLU A 133 -18.00 11.23 -7.92
N THR A 134 -17.22 11.99 -7.14
CA THR A 134 -17.75 13.11 -6.35
C THR A 134 -17.73 14.43 -7.13
N GLY A 135 -16.94 14.50 -8.20
CA GLY A 135 -16.64 15.75 -8.88
C GLY A 135 -15.77 16.72 -8.06
N ASN A 136 -15.36 16.35 -6.84
CA ASN A 136 -14.52 17.17 -5.99
C ASN A 136 -13.07 17.12 -6.46
N THR A 137 -12.67 18.12 -7.23
CA THR A 137 -11.27 18.35 -7.62
C THR A 137 -10.63 19.52 -6.87
N LYS A 138 -11.36 20.17 -5.96
CA LYS A 138 -10.93 21.41 -5.29
C LYS A 138 -9.74 21.15 -4.36
N PHE A 139 -9.70 19.98 -3.73
CA PHE A 139 -8.59 19.60 -2.85
C PHE A 139 -7.23 19.59 -3.56
N ALA A 140 -7.18 19.39 -4.88
CA ALA A 140 -5.92 19.38 -5.62
C ALA A 140 -5.31 20.78 -5.80
N ALA A 141 -6.05 21.84 -5.48
CA ALA A 141 -5.59 23.22 -5.61
C ALA A 141 -4.82 23.74 -4.38
N GLY A 142 -4.99 23.12 -3.21
CA GLY A 142 -4.30 23.51 -1.99
C GLY A 142 -3.03 22.68 -1.75
N LYS A 143 -2.57 22.72 -0.49
CA LYS A 143 -1.46 21.89 0.00
C LYS A 143 -1.98 20.53 0.45
N LEU A 144 -1.13 19.52 0.33
CA LEU A 144 -1.34 18.17 0.85
C LEU A 144 -0.29 17.86 1.92
N ILE A 145 -0.73 17.32 3.06
CA ILE A 145 0.19 16.71 4.03
C ILE A 145 0.37 15.24 3.64
N PHE A 146 1.62 14.79 3.56
CA PHE A 146 1.97 13.38 3.51
C PHE A 146 2.86 13.03 4.70
N LEU A 147 2.25 12.49 5.76
CA LEU A 147 2.98 12.03 6.94
C LEU A 147 3.73 10.74 6.59
N SER A 148 5.02 10.88 6.30
CA SER A 148 5.85 9.81 5.76
C SER A 148 7.14 9.62 6.54
N GLY A 149 7.66 8.39 6.52
CA GLY A 149 9.02 8.08 6.94
C GLY A 149 10.07 8.80 6.09
N SER A 150 11.29 8.91 6.63
CA SER A 150 12.39 9.67 6.02
C SER A 150 12.65 9.26 4.56
N PRO A 151 12.81 10.23 3.64
CA PRO A 151 13.15 9.99 2.24
C PRO A 151 14.63 9.69 2.04
N VAL A 152 15.47 9.83 3.08
CA VAL A 152 16.88 9.45 3.03
C VAL A 152 16.98 7.94 2.88
N LEU A 153 17.75 7.52 1.87
CA LEU A 153 17.98 6.11 1.58
C LEU A 153 19.42 5.76 1.95
N GLU A 154 19.56 4.71 2.76
CA GLU A 154 20.85 4.05 2.95
C GLU A 154 21.15 3.12 1.76
N ARG A 155 22.31 2.46 1.77
CA ARG A 155 22.63 1.44 0.77
C ARG A 155 22.96 0.12 1.43
N VAL A 156 22.30 -0.95 0.97
CA VAL A 156 22.56 -2.31 1.41
C VAL A 156 22.86 -3.16 0.18
N GLY A 157 24.06 -3.72 0.08
CA GLY A 157 24.49 -4.44 -1.12
C GLY A 157 24.46 -3.58 -2.38
N GLY A 158 24.74 -2.28 -2.24
CA GLY A 158 24.64 -1.30 -3.32
C GLY A 158 23.21 -0.85 -3.68
N ILE A 159 22.17 -1.46 -3.09
CA ILE A 159 20.76 -1.14 -3.38
C ILE A 159 20.25 -0.04 -2.43
N PRO A 160 19.64 1.04 -2.94
CA PRO A 160 19.02 2.06 -2.10
C PRO A 160 17.93 1.46 -1.20
N THR A 161 17.98 1.76 0.10
CA THR A 161 17.18 1.09 1.12
C THR A 161 16.54 2.12 2.06
N GLY A 162 15.26 1.95 2.38
CA GLY A 162 14.52 2.90 3.23
C GLY A 162 13.10 2.42 3.53
N ARG A 163 12.31 3.20 4.27
CA ARG A 163 10.88 2.88 4.47
C ARG A 163 10.13 3.10 3.16
N LEU A 164 9.09 2.31 2.89
CA LEU A 164 8.31 2.43 1.65
C LEU A 164 7.83 3.86 1.40
N SER A 165 7.27 4.52 2.42
CA SER A 165 6.79 5.91 2.32
C SER A 165 7.87 6.90 1.91
N GLY A 166 9.12 6.67 2.32
CA GLY A 166 10.28 7.47 1.92
C GLY A 166 10.73 7.17 0.49
N ILE A 167 10.68 5.90 0.08
CA ILE A 167 10.99 5.45 -1.29
C ILE A 167 10.02 6.07 -2.30
N VAL A 168 8.71 6.01 -2.04
CA VAL A 168 7.70 6.52 -2.99
C VAL A 168 7.77 8.03 -3.18
N ASN A 169 8.31 8.80 -2.21
CA ASN A 169 8.55 10.24 -2.36
C ASN A 169 9.46 10.56 -3.55
N HIS A 170 10.41 9.69 -3.89
CA HIS A 170 11.31 9.86 -5.05
C HIS A 170 10.58 9.75 -6.39
N HIS A 171 9.41 9.12 -6.41
CA HIS A 171 8.58 8.90 -7.60
C HIS A 171 7.47 9.95 -7.77
N VAL A 172 7.26 10.83 -6.80
CA VAL A 172 6.29 11.93 -6.93
C VAL A 172 6.76 12.89 -8.03
N PRO A 173 5.93 13.19 -9.04
CA PRO A 173 6.30 14.16 -10.08
C PRO A 173 6.64 15.53 -9.50
N LYS A 174 7.71 16.17 -10.00
CA LYS A 174 8.19 17.48 -9.48
C LYS A 174 7.10 18.54 -9.39
N TYR A 175 6.17 18.57 -10.35
CA TYR A 175 5.07 19.54 -10.38
C TYR A 175 4.02 19.34 -9.28
N LEU A 176 3.97 18.17 -8.63
CA LEU A 176 3.12 17.88 -7.47
C LEU A 176 3.85 18.13 -6.14
N ARG A 177 5.18 18.00 -6.11
CA ARG A 177 5.99 18.17 -4.88
C ARG A 177 5.85 19.56 -4.26
N ASN A 178 5.68 20.61 -5.07
CA ASN A 178 5.53 21.98 -4.55
C ASN A 178 4.26 22.18 -3.70
N ASN A 179 3.29 21.27 -3.84
CA ASN A 179 2.06 21.29 -3.05
C ASN A 179 2.13 20.34 -1.85
N GLN A 180 3.21 19.57 -1.70
CA GLN A 180 3.38 18.57 -0.65
C GLN A 180 4.15 19.15 0.53
N LEU A 181 3.61 18.92 1.72
CA LEU A 181 4.24 19.16 3.01
C LEU A 181 4.31 17.84 3.80
N PRO A 182 5.25 17.72 4.75
CA PRO A 182 6.27 18.71 5.09
C PRO A 182 7.41 18.78 4.06
N SER A 183 8.29 19.76 4.20
CA SER A 183 9.49 19.92 3.39
C SER A 183 10.39 18.68 3.43
N TYR A 184 11.33 18.57 2.48
CA TYR A 184 12.31 17.47 2.46
C TYR A 184 13.15 17.47 3.74
N GLU A 185 13.62 18.65 4.17
CA GLU A 185 14.43 18.84 5.37
C GLU A 185 13.68 18.36 6.62
N THR A 186 12.42 18.78 6.79
CA THR A 186 11.58 18.34 7.90
C THR A 186 11.26 16.85 7.85
N ASN A 187 11.10 16.27 6.66
CA ASN A 187 10.92 14.83 6.52
C ASN A 187 12.15 14.01 6.95
N CYS A 188 13.35 14.59 6.89
CA CYS A 188 14.61 13.95 7.27
C CYS A 188 14.89 13.96 8.78
N ILE A 189 14.08 14.65 9.59
CA ILE A 189 14.22 14.65 11.05
C ILE A 189 13.89 13.25 11.59
N ASP A 190 14.81 12.66 12.35
CA ASP A 190 14.64 11.32 12.92
C ASP A 190 13.80 11.33 14.20
N ASP A 191 13.98 12.34 15.06
CA ASP A 191 13.20 12.51 16.28
C ASP A 191 11.76 12.89 15.95
N TRP A 192 10.81 12.05 16.37
CA TRP A 192 9.42 12.21 15.98
C TRP A 192 8.77 13.46 16.57
N GLU A 193 9.07 13.81 17.82
CA GLU A 193 8.46 14.97 18.48
C GLU A 193 8.94 16.27 17.83
N GLN A 194 10.25 16.40 17.60
CA GLN A 194 10.83 17.53 16.88
C GLN A 194 10.30 17.61 15.44
N LYS A 195 10.18 16.46 14.77
CA LYS A 195 9.59 16.41 13.43
C LYS A 195 8.16 16.90 13.44
N LEU A 196 7.33 16.42 14.37
CA LEU A 196 5.93 16.79 14.50
C LEU A 196 5.76 18.30 14.73
N GLU A 197 6.54 18.87 15.65
CA GLU A 197 6.55 20.32 15.90
C GLU A 197 6.89 21.12 14.65
N LYS A 198 7.91 20.69 13.91
CA LYS A 198 8.30 21.34 12.67
C LYS A 198 7.25 21.21 11.56
N ILE A 199 6.58 20.05 11.45
CA ILE A 199 5.46 19.85 10.53
C ILE A 199 4.33 20.83 10.87
N VAL A 200 3.99 20.98 12.15
CA VAL A 200 2.97 21.92 12.61
C VAL A 200 3.34 23.35 12.23
N ASP A 201 4.57 23.78 12.49
CA ASP A 201 5.04 25.13 12.15
C ASP A 201 4.99 25.41 10.63
N GLU A 202 5.31 24.42 9.80
CA GLU A 202 5.24 24.53 8.33
C GLU A 202 3.81 24.59 7.78
N THR A 203 2.82 24.07 8.52
CA THR A 203 1.48 23.81 7.98
C THR A 203 0.39 24.67 8.59
N ILE A 204 0.58 25.20 9.81
CA ILE A 204 -0.43 25.91 10.60
C ILE A 204 -1.04 27.12 9.88
N ASN A 205 -0.28 27.79 9.01
CA ASN A 205 -0.72 28.98 8.25
C ASN A 205 -0.98 28.68 6.77
N GLU A 206 -0.92 27.41 6.36
CA GLU A 206 -1.08 27.01 4.96
C GLU A 206 -2.51 26.62 4.62
N ASN A 207 -2.87 26.71 3.34
CA ASN A 207 -4.15 26.23 2.84
C ASN A 207 -4.14 24.70 2.70
N MET A 208 -4.26 23.99 3.82
CA MET A 208 -4.30 22.54 3.83
C MET A 208 -5.64 22.02 3.32
N THR A 209 -5.58 21.09 2.37
CA THR A 209 -6.78 20.60 1.66
C THR A 209 -6.92 19.09 1.65
N LEU A 210 -5.80 18.38 1.79
CA LEU A 210 -5.72 16.93 1.85
C LEU A 210 -4.68 16.50 2.88
N ILE A 211 -4.93 15.39 3.57
CA ILE A 211 -3.94 14.68 4.38
C ILE A 211 -3.90 13.21 3.95
N SER A 212 -2.70 12.63 3.90
CA SER A 212 -2.46 11.21 3.67
C SER A 212 -1.46 10.68 4.68
N GLY A 213 -1.74 9.50 5.25
CA GLY A 213 -0.91 8.91 6.31
C GLY A 213 -1.64 7.83 7.10
N ILE A 214 -1.01 7.35 8.17
CA ILE A 214 -1.64 6.40 9.08
C ILE A 214 -2.48 7.15 10.15
N PRO A 215 -3.67 6.65 10.53
CA PRO A 215 -4.55 7.30 11.50
C PRO A 215 -3.90 7.77 12.81
N PRO A 216 -3.00 7.00 13.48
CA PRO A 216 -2.36 7.47 14.71
C PRO A 216 -1.54 8.75 14.52
N TRP A 217 -0.75 8.84 13.45
CA TRP A 217 0.08 10.01 13.17
C TRP A 217 -0.77 11.22 12.77
N MET A 218 -1.87 11.00 12.04
CA MET A 218 -2.83 12.07 11.76
C MET A 218 -3.43 12.62 13.04
N GLN A 219 -3.81 11.75 13.98
CA GLN A 219 -4.37 12.16 15.25
C GLN A 219 -3.37 12.97 16.06
N MET A 220 -2.11 12.52 16.17
CA MET A 220 -1.06 13.26 16.87
C MET A 220 -0.83 14.65 16.26
N TYR A 221 -0.83 14.75 14.93
CA TYR A 221 -0.71 16.01 14.22
C TYR A 221 -1.91 16.95 14.47
N PHE A 222 -3.13 16.41 14.46
CA PHE A 222 -4.33 17.19 14.77
C PHE A 222 -4.36 17.65 16.23
N ASP A 223 -4.05 16.77 17.18
CA ASP A 223 -3.95 17.11 18.60
C ASP A 223 -2.94 18.26 18.80
N ARG A 224 -1.81 18.21 18.08
CA ARG A 224 -0.77 19.23 18.18
C ARG A 224 -1.20 20.59 17.63
N LEU A 225 -1.87 20.62 16.47
CA LEU A 225 -2.45 21.84 15.92
C LEU A 225 -3.52 22.45 16.82
N ILE A 226 -4.41 21.61 17.38
CA ILE A 226 -5.50 22.06 18.24
C ILE A 226 -4.93 22.70 19.51
N GLU A 227 -3.96 22.08 20.17
CA GLU A 227 -3.40 22.68 21.39
C GLU A 227 -2.55 23.94 21.10
N LYS A 228 -1.92 24.09 19.92
CA LYS A 228 -1.28 25.37 19.54
C LYS A 228 -2.28 26.50 19.22
N THR A 229 -3.44 26.17 18.65
CA THR A 229 -4.35 27.18 18.07
C THR A 229 -5.64 27.40 18.84
N GLY A 230 -6.03 26.45 19.68
CA GLY A 230 -7.37 26.37 20.28
C GLY A 230 -8.49 26.04 19.28
N LYS A 231 -8.17 25.78 18.01
CA LYS A 231 -9.15 25.60 16.91
C LYS A 231 -9.24 24.15 16.47
N LYS A 232 -10.45 23.71 16.13
CA LYS A 232 -10.64 22.43 15.42
C LYS A 232 -10.05 22.50 14.02
N ILE A 233 -9.68 21.35 13.44
CA ILE A 233 -8.95 21.32 12.16
C ILE A 233 -9.78 21.89 11.01
N GLY A 234 -11.09 21.65 10.99
CA GLY A 234 -11.97 22.22 9.96
C GLY A 234 -12.12 23.74 10.03
N GLU A 235 -11.92 24.34 11.21
CA GLU A 235 -11.88 25.80 11.39
C GLU A 235 -10.51 26.36 10.99
N LEU A 236 -9.43 25.70 11.41
CA LEU A 236 -8.06 26.09 11.08
C LEU A 236 -7.78 25.99 9.57
N PHE A 237 -8.29 24.94 8.92
CA PHE A 237 -8.14 24.67 7.49
C PHE A 237 -9.51 24.60 6.78
N PRO A 238 -10.11 25.75 6.41
CA PRO A 238 -11.47 25.80 5.87
C PRO A 238 -11.69 24.98 4.59
N ASN A 239 -10.63 24.75 3.80
CA ASN A 239 -10.69 23.98 2.54
C ASN A 239 -10.28 22.50 2.70
N PHE A 240 -9.98 22.04 3.92
CA PHE A 240 -9.67 20.64 4.19
C PHE A 240 -10.89 19.75 3.97
N SER A 241 -10.82 18.86 2.96
CA SER A 241 -12.00 18.11 2.52
C SER A 241 -11.75 16.63 2.20
N VAL A 242 -10.50 16.17 2.18
CA VAL A 242 -10.15 14.78 1.84
C VAL A 242 -9.09 14.23 2.79
N MET A 243 -9.35 13.07 3.37
CA MET A 243 -8.38 12.31 4.18
C MET A 243 -8.14 10.92 3.58
N ILE A 244 -6.90 10.63 3.18
CA ILE A 244 -6.50 9.30 2.72
C ILE A 244 -5.87 8.55 3.88
N GLN A 245 -6.45 7.42 4.25
CA GLN A 245 -6.01 6.65 5.40
C GLN A 245 -5.72 5.19 5.00
N GLY A 246 -4.76 4.58 5.68
CA GLY A 246 -4.44 3.16 5.50
C GLY A 246 -3.31 2.72 6.42
N GLY A 247 -2.85 1.48 6.23
CA GLY A 247 -1.72 0.90 6.97
C GLY A 247 -2.06 0.33 8.36
N VAL A 248 -3.18 0.74 8.96
CA VAL A 248 -3.78 0.15 10.18
C VAL A 248 -5.31 0.20 10.09
N ASN A 249 -6.01 -0.51 10.98
CA ASN A 249 -7.46 -0.45 11.08
C ASN A 249 -7.92 0.98 11.45
N PHE A 250 -8.78 1.56 10.61
CA PHE A 250 -9.27 2.94 10.77
C PHE A 250 -10.35 3.10 11.84
N GLU A 251 -11.22 2.09 12.00
CA GLU A 251 -12.43 2.20 12.84
C GLU A 251 -12.14 2.66 14.29
N PRO A 252 -11.08 2.18 14.98
CA PRO A 252 -10.75 2.67 16.33
C PRO A 252 -10.43 4.18 16.40
N TYR A 253 -9.95 4.79 15.32
CA TYR A 253 -9.52 6.19 15.29
C TYR A 253 -10.58 7.15 14.74
N LYS A 254 -11.58 6.61 14.03
CA LYS A 254 -12.57 7.38 13.27
C LYS A 254 -13.33 8.41 14.08
N ALA A 255 -13.81 8.05 15.28
CA ALA A 255 -14.55 8.95 16.15
C ALA A 255 -13.69 10.14 16.59
N LYS A 256 -12.47 9.87 17.10
CA LYS A 256 -11.55 10.90 17.58
C LYS A 256 -11.09 11.83 16.43
N LEU A 257 -10.75 11.26 15.28
CA LEU A 257 -10.36 12.04 14.10
C LEU A 257 -11.49 12.95 13.63
N THR A 258 -12.72 12.43 13.57
CA THR A 258 -13.91 13.22 13.18
C THR A 258 -14.17 14.36 14.17
N GLU A 259 -14.01 14.10 15.47
CA GLU A 259 -14.15 15.10 16.52
C GLU A 259 -13.10 16.22 16.42
N SER A 260 -11.83 15.85 16.21
CA SER A 260 -10.72 16.80 16.00
C SER A 260 -10.94 17.67 14.76
N ILE A 261 -11.51 17.09 13.70
CA ILE A 261 -11.86 17.82 12.48
C ILE A 261 -13.01 18.78 12.74
N GLY A 262 -14.01 18.38 13.53
CA GLY A 262 -15.15 19.21 13.88
C GLY A 262 -16.20 19.36 12.79
N ARG A 263 -16.05 18.62 11.68
CA ARG A 263 -17.03 18.50 10.60
C ARG A 263 -16.78 17.23 9.80
N ASN A 264 -17.76 16.82 9.01
CA ASN A 264 -17.59 15.71 8.09
C ASN A 264 -16.71 16.11 6.90
N ILE A 265 -15.83 15.20 6.50
CA ILE A 265 -15.02 15.26 5.28
C ILE A 265 -15.03 13.89 4.62
N ASP A 266 -14.65 13.84 3.35
CA ASP A 266 -14.56 12.57 2.63
C ASP A 266 -13.28 11.82 3.03
N THR A 267 -13.38 10.50 3.13
CA THR A 267 -12.25 9.62 3.43
C THR A 267 -12.03 8.62 2.31
N ILE A 268 -10.77 8.30 2.03
CA ILE A 268 -10.39 7.28 1.05
C ILE A 268 -9.50 6.27 1.76
N GLU A 269 -10.00 5.04 1.92
CA GLU A 269 -9.23 3.94 2.47
C GLU A 269 -8.28 3.34 1.41
N VAL A 270 -7.06 3.01 1.82
CA VAL A 270 -6.06 2.35 1.00
C VAL A 270 -5.36 1.22 1.75
N PHE A 271 -4.98 0.15 1.03
CA PHE A 271 -4.26 -0.99 1.59
C PHE A 271 -2.87 -1.17 0.94
N PRO A 272 -1.89 -0.33 1.29
CA PRO A 272 -0.49 -0.52 0.92
C PRO A 272 0.31 -1.27 2.00
N ALA A 273 1.31 -2.03 1.55
CA ALA A 273 2.40 -2.59 2.34
C ALA A 273 3.71 -2.50 1.56
N SER A 274 4.85 -2.78 2.20
CA SER A 274 6.16 -2.82 1.53
C SER A 274 6.20 -3.84 0.40
N GLU A 275 5.40 -4.88 0.51
CA GLU A 275 5.24 -5.99 -0.42
C GLU A 275 4.37 -5.66 -1.65
N GLY A 276 3.53 -4.62 -1.57
CA GLY A 276 2.63 -4.21 -2.66
C GLY A 276 1.49 -3.29 -2.22
N PHE A 277 0.76 -2.74 -3.18
CA PHE A 277 -0.47 -1.98 -2.98
C PHE A 277 -1.65 -2.84 -3.45
N PHE A 278 -2.41 -3.35 -2.49
CA PHE A 278 -3.32 -4.48 -2.71
C PHE A 278 -4.74 -4.04 -3.05
N ALA A 279 -5.28 -3.03 -2.38
CA ALA A 279 -6.66 -2.58 -2.56
C ALA A 279 -6.80 -1.08 -2.27
N PHE A 280 -7.83 -0.44 -2.83
CA PHE A 280 -8.18 0.95 -2.53
C PHE A 280 -9.68 1.20 -2.64
N GLN A 281 -10.17 2.18 -1.91
CA GLN A 281 -11.57 2.61 -1.98
C GLN A 281 -11.81 3.38 -3.29
N ASP A 282 -12.53 2.75 -4.22
CA ASP A 282 -12.87 3.30 -5.53
C ASP A 282 -14.20 4.09 -5.55
N THR A 283 -15.00 3.97 -4.49
CA THR A 283 -16.33 4.59 -4.37
C THR A 283 -16.61 5.02 -2.93
N GLN A 284 -17.37 6.10 -2.77
CA GLN A 284 -17.91 6.62 -1.52
C GLN A 284 -19.28 6.00 -1.16
N LYS A 285 -19.83 5.12 -2.02
CA LYS A 285 -21.17 4.56 -1.88
C LYS A 285 -21.19 3.15 -1.29
N GLU A 286 -20.16 2.37 -1.59
CA GLU A 286 -20.03 0.97 -1.15
C GLU A 286 -18.99 0.83 -0.05
N LEU A 287 -19.21 -0.13 0.85
CA LEU A 287 -18.22 -0.48 1.87
C LEU A 287 -17.08 -1.31 1.28
N GLY A 288 -15.89 -1.14 1.86
CA GLY A 288 -14.69 -1.88 1.51
C GLY A 288 -13.95 -1.35 0.28
N MET A 289 -12.74 -1.86 0.12
CA MET A 289 -11.81 -1.49 -0.94
C MET A 289 -11.90 -2.46 -2.11
N LEU A 290 -11.78 -1.95 -3.33
CA LEU A 290 -11.62 -2.75 -4.53
C LEU A 290 -10.23 -3.39 -4.57
N LEU A 291 -10.17 -4.71 -4.75
CA LEU A 291 -8.91 -5.45 -4.92
C LEU A 291 -8.26 -5.10 -6.26
N ASN A 292 -6.96 -4.82 -6.25
CA ASN A 292 -6.19 -4.37 -7.42
C ASN A 292 -5.63 -5.56 -8.24
N THR A 293 -6.50 -6.24 -8.98
CA THR A 293 -6.23 -7.55 -9.59
C THR A 293 -5.40 -7.54 -10.87
N ASP A 294 -5.16 -6.39 -11.51
CA ASP A 294 -4.33 -6.28 -12.73
C ASP A 294 -3.12 -5.36 -12.51
N SER A 295 -2.33 -5.66 -11.47
CA SER A 295 -1.18 -4.81 -11.11
C SER A 295 0.07 -5.61 -10.70
N GLY A 296 0.32 -6.75 -11.34
CA GLY A 296 1.57 -7.50 -11.19
C GLY A 296 1.71 -8.31 -9.89
N ILE A 297 0.60 -8.50 -9.17
CA ILE A 297 0.48 -9.31 -7.96
C ILE A 297 -0.60 -10.37 -8.20
N LEU A 298 -0.22 -11.63 -8.01
CA LEU A 298 -1.12 -12.76 -7.86
C LEU A 298 -1.52 -12.85 -6.40
N PHE A 299 -2.82 -12.91 -6.14
CA PHE A 299 -3.43 -13.03 -4.83
C PHE A 299 -3.95 -14.45 -4.62
N GLU A 300 -3.62 -14.99 -3.47
CA GLU A 300 -4.10 -16.28 -3.00
C GLU A 300 -4.53 -16.15 -1.55
N PHE A 301 -5.46 -17.01 -1.15
CA PHE A 301 -6.19 -16.85 0.10
C PHE A 301 -6.17 -18.17 0.87
N ILE A 302 -5.91 -18.10 2.16
CA ILE A 302 -6.00 -19.25 3.06
C ILE A 302 -7.03 -18.93 4.14
N PRO A 303 -8.09 -19.72 4.34
CA PRO A 303 -9.00 -19.52 5.45
C PRO A 303 -8.23 -19.36 6.75
N VAL A 304 -8.52 -18.31 7.54
CA VAL A 304 -7.75 -18.03 8.76
C VAL A 304 -7.78 -19.22 9.74
N ALA A 305 -8.88 -19.98 9.76
CA ALA A 305 -9.01 -21.19 10.57
C ALA A 305 -8.00 -22.30 10.20
N GLU A 306 -7.46 -22.28 8.97
CA GLU A 306 -6.56 -23.30 8.47
C GLU A 306 -5.09 -22.86 8.43
N ILE A 307 -4.78 -21.58 8.69
CA ILE A 307 -3.43 -21.03 8.44
C ILE A 307 -2.30 -21.71 9.22
N GLN A 308 -2.62 -22.36 10.34
CA GLN A 308 -1.68 -23.12 11.17
C GLN A 308 -1.60 -24.61 10.82
N ASN A 309 -2.44 -25.08 9.90
CA ASN A 309 -2.42 -26.47 9.44
C ASN A 309 -1.16 -26.71 8.60
N GLU A 310 -0.65 -27.94 8.61
CA GLU A 310 0.51 -28.31 7.78
C GLU A 310 0.21 -28.18 6.28
N ASN A 311 -1.02 -28.46 5.88
CA ASN A 311 -1.49 -28.41 4.50
C ASN A 311 -2.79 -27.57 4.41
N PRO A 312 -2.69 -26.24 4.52
CA PRO A 312 -3.86 -25.37 4.49
C PRO A 312 -4.49 -25.33 3.11
N THR A 313 -5.81 -25.13 3.06
CA THR A 313 -6.51 -24.82 1.81
C THR A 313 -6.03 -23.47 1.29
N ARG A 314 -5.37 -23.49 0.13
CA ARG A 314 -4.91 -22.29 -0.58
C ARG A 314 -5.75 -22.08 -1.84
N LEU A 315 -6.44 -20.96 -1.89
CA LEU A 315 -7.50 -20.62 -2.84
C LEU A 315 -7.05 -19.52 -3.81
N MET A 316 -7.57 -19.58 -5.02
CA MET A 316 -7.54 -18.47 -5.98
C MET A 316 -8.75 -17.55 -5.76
N LEU A 317 -8.72 -16.40 -6.42
CA LEU A 317 -9.76 -15.37 -6.29
C LEU A 317 -11.19 -15.86 -6.65
N ASN A 318 -11.33 -16.84 -7.54
CA ASN A 318 -12.62 -17.43 -7.93
C ASN A 318 -13.26 -18.32 -6.84
N ASP A 319 -12.48 -18.76 -5.85
CA ASP A 319 -12.92 -19.73 -4.86
C ASP A 319 -13.17 -19.10 -3.47
N VAL A 320 -13.00 -17.78 -3.35
CA VAL A 320 -13.25 -17.05 -2.10
C VAL A 320 -14.75 -16.83 -1.88
N GLN A 321 -15.13 -16.74 -0.60
CA GLN A 321 -16.51 -16.56 -0.17
C GLN A 321 -16.69 -15.22 0.56
N VAL A 322 -17.84 -14.59 0.32
CA VAL A 322 -18.24 -13.38 1.04
C VAL A 322 -18.44 -13.73 2.52
N GLY A 323 -17.91 -12.89 3.41
CA GLY A 323 -18.07 -13.05 4.85
C GLY A 323 -16.97 -13.85 5.53
N GLU A 324 -16.17 -14.60 4.79
CA GLU A 324 -15.06 -15.41 5.33
C GLU A 324 -13.77 -14.58 5.45
N ASN A 325 -12.97 -14.87 6.49
CA ASN A 325 -11.68 -14.23 6.72
C ASN A 325 -10.56 -15.10 6.16
N TYR A 326 -9.66 -14.49 5.40
CA TYR A 326 -8.54 -15.15 4.75
C TYR A 326 -7.22 -14.48 5.13
N ALA A 327 -6.17 -15.26 5.35
CA ALA A 327 -4.80 -14.77 5.27
C ALA A 327 -4.44 -14.45 3.81
N LEU A 328 -3.85 -13.29 3.57
CA LEU A 328 -3.45 -12.85 2.24
C LEU A 328 -2.06 -13.38 1.88
N ILE A 329 -2.00 -14.19 0.83
CA ILE A 329 -0.77 -14.72 0.26
C ILE A 329 -0.54 -14.06 -1.09
N ILE A 330 0.69 -13.64 -1.38
CA ILE A 330 1.01 -12.96 -2.63
C ILE A 330 2.16 -13.61 -3.39
N SER A 331 2.09 -13.55 -4.71
CA SER A 331 3.26 -13.69 -5.58
C SER A 331 3.35 -12.46 -6.47
N SER A 332 4.50 -11.82 -6.59
CA SER A 332 4.59 -10.52 -7.25
C SER A 332 5.80 -10.39 -8.16
N ASN A 333 5.69 -9.45 -9.10
CA ASN A 333 6.81 -9.01 -9.94
C ASN A 333 7.88 -8.23 -9.15
N ALA A 334 7.77 -8.17 -7.82
CA ALA A 334 8.84 -7.74 -6.92
C ALA A 334 9.79 -8.90 -6.54
N GLY A 335 9.44 -10.15 -6.86
CA GLY A 335 10.20 -11.35 -6.54
C GLY A 335 9.77 -12.08 -5.27
N LEU A 336 8.60 -11.73 -4.71
CA LEU A 336 7.97 -12.53 -3.67
C LEU A 336 7.12 -13.63 -4.32
N TRP A 337 7.14 -14.83 -3.73
CA TRP A 337 6.49 -16.02 -4.27
C TRP A 337 5.80 -16.80 -3.16
N ALA A 338 4.48 -16.95 -3.24
CA ALA A 338 3.66 -17.55 -2.18
C ALA A 338 3.95 -16.95 -0.80
N TYR A 339 4.19 -15.64 -0.75
CA TYR A 339 4.63 -14.95 0.45
C TYR A 339 3.42 -14.58 1.32
N ASN A 340 3.44 -15.04 2.57
CA ASN A 340 2.48 -14.64 3.58
C ASN A 340 2.86 -13.25 4.13
N ILE A 341 2.04 -12.24 3.81
CA ILE A 341 2.29 -10.86 4.27
C ILE A 341 1.94 -10.67 5.74
N GLY A 342 1.20 -11.61 6.33
CA GLY A 342 0.76 -11.58 7.72
C GLY A 342 -0.51 -10.77 7.98
N ASP A 343 -1.21 -10.33 6.94
CA ASP A 343 -2.50 -9.62 7.04
C ASP A 343 -3.64 -10.57 6.73
N THR A 344 -4.78 -10.32 7.36
CA THR A 344 -6.04 -11.00 7.04
C THR A 344 -7.02 -10.03 6.39
N VAL A 345 -7.81 -10.54 5.46
CA VAL A 345 -8.85 -9.80 4.74
C VAL A 345 -10.17 -10.54 4.78
N LYS A 346 -11.26 -9.79 4.70
CA LYS A 346 -12.63 -10.33 4.57
C LYS A 346 -13.29 -9.78 3.32
N PHE A 347 -13.84 -10.66 2.49
CA PHE A 347 -14.58 -10.24 1.30
C PHE A 347 -15.98 -9.76 1.68
N LEU A 348 -16.35 -8.58 1.17
CA LEU A 348 -17.69 -8.01 1.26
C LEU A 348 -18.50 -8.26 -0.02
N SER A 349 -17.81 -8.40 -1.16
CA SER A 349 -18.39 -8.77 -2.44
C SER A 349 -17.35 -9.52 -3.28
N THR A 350 -17.82 -10.38 -4.17
CA THR A 350 -17.02 -11.03 -5.23
C THR A 350 -17.34 -10.49 -6.62
N ASP A 351 -18.36 -9.64 -6.76
CA ASP A 351 -18.70 -8.94 -8.01
C ASP A 351 -19.08 -7.47 -7.74
N PRO A 352 -18.13 -6.53 -7.86
CA PRO A 352 -16.68 -6.76 -7.97
C PRO A 352 -16.08 -7.26 -6.65
N TYR A 353 -14.86 -7.79 -6.70
CA TYR A 353 -14.11 -8.21 -5.52
C TYR A 353 -13.77 -7.03 -4.60
N ARG A 354 -14.51 -6.92 -3.49
CA ARG A 354 -14.34 -5.90 -2.45
C ARG A 354 -13.96 -6.54 -1.14
N LEU A 355 -13.00 -5.95 -0.44
CA LEU A 355 -12.50 -6.45 0.83
C LEU A 355 -12.29 -5.37 1.87
N ILE A 356 -12.21 -5.78 3.12
CA ILE A 356 -11.69 -5.00 4.24
C ILE A 356 -10.50 -5.74 4.84
N VAL A 357 -9.59 -5.00 5.48
CA VAL A 357 -8.56 -5.60 6.32
C VAL A 357 -9.22 -6.03 7.63
N SER A 358 -9.16 -7.32 7.94
CA SER A 358 -9.79 -7.92 9.13
C SER A 358 -8.83 -8.11 10.30
N GLY A 359 -7.52 -7.95 10.10
CA GLY A 359 -6.50 -8.06 11.15
C GLY A 359 -5.16 -8.58 10.66
N ARG A 360 -4.40 -9.20 11.56
CA ARG A 360 -3.09 -9.83 11.31
C ARG A 360 -3.12 -11.32 11.64
N THR A 361 -2.30 -12.13 10.98
CA THR A 361 -2.14 -13.57 11.28
C THR A 361 -1.33 -13.81 12.56
N LYS A 362 -0.55 -12.82 12.99
CA LYS A 362 0.21 -12.82 14.25
C LYS A 362 -0.04 -11.50 14.96
N GLN A 363 -0.44 -11.56 16.24
CA GLN A 363 -0.57 -10.37 17.09
C GLN A 363 0.83 -10.00 17.62
N PHE A 364 1.33 -8.82 17.25
CA PHE A 364 2.50 -8.21 17.86
C PHE A 364 2.11 -6.80 18.30
N ILE A 365 2.43 -6.41 19.54
CA ILE A 365 2.23 -5.03 19.99
C ILE A 365 3.49 -4.24 19.65
N SER A 366 3.36 -3.24 18.78
CA SER A 366 4.37 -2.18 18.59
C SER A 366 4.02 -0.99 19.49
N ALA A 367 5.02 -0.31 20.05
CA ALA A 367 4.87 0.87 20.92
C ALA A 367 4.07 2.04 20.28
N PHE A 368 3.86 1.99 18.96
CA PHE A 368 3.12 3.00 18.19
C PHE A 368 1.79 2.49 17.60
N GLY A 369 1.30 1.32 18.02
CA GLY A 369 -0.01 0.80 17.59
C GLY A 369 -0.07 0.38 16.10
N GLU A 370 1.07 0.24 15.42
CA GLU A 370 1.15 -0.14 14.00
C GLU A 370 0.64 -1.57 13.71
N HIS A 371 0.45 -2.37 14.76
CA HIS A 371 -0.06 -3.72 14.71
C HIS A 371 -1.06 -3.90 15.85
N VAL A 372 -2.35 -4.06 15.49
CA VAL A 372 -3.43 -4.51 16.38
C VAL A 372 -3.87 -5.88 15.89
#